data_AF-R7M0L3-F1
#
_entry.id   AF-R7M0L3-F1
#
_cell.length_a   1.000
_cell.length_b   1.000
_cell.length_c   1.000
_cell.angle_alpha   90.00
_cell.angle_beta   90.00
_cell.angle_gamma   90.00
#
_symmetry.space_group_name_H-M   'P 1'
#
loop_
_entity.id
_entity.type
_entity.pdbx_description
1 polymer ?
#
loop_
_entity_poly.entity_id
_entity_poly.type
_entity_poly.pdbx_seq_one_letter_code
_entity_poly.pdbx_strand_id
1 'polypeptide(L)'
;MGISVRKLLPVCLAAWLPAAAAWGCTLFGAQGSRVLGGGSLLVKNRDWRPEYQEMRLVQGPLYRYYGIYGGAENHMALKGGVNEAGLAVFSASASSIPRKERLAMGPWGKGALKELLGSCATVEEALARGTDLGGPKFLLLADASELAWVEVGDHDQVAVRRVSNGTLSHTNFYLSPEFQRLNLKEGVSARHRYRRIEELLASQQTPYVLEDLIRFSQDKAEGPDNSIWRLGSRPDGPQTLAAFGVWLHPGARPHVFVKIRYSPGDQGREDEYQLDGEHLFP
;
A
#
# COMPACT_ATOMS: atom_id res chain seq x y z
N MET A 1 -24.83 65.07 -12.08
CA MET A 1 -23.55 64.33 -12.08
C MET A 1 -23.65 63.17 -11.09
N GLY A 2 -23.88 61.96 -11.59
CA GLY A 2 -23.93 60.75 -10.75
C GLY A 2 -23.07 59.67 -11.40
N ILE A 3 -21.94 59.33 -10.77
CA ILE A 3 -21.02 58.31 -11.25
C ILE A 3 -21.50 56.96 -10.71
N SER A 4 -22.06 56.12 -11.59
CA SER A 4 -22.45 54.75 -11.25
C SER A 4 -21.23 53.83 -11.43
N VAL A 5 -20.58 53.47 -10.32
CA VAL A 5 -19.51 52.46 -10.27
C VAL A 5 -20.15 51.07 -10.38
N ARG A 6 -20.02 50.44 -11.56
CA ARG A 6 -20.35 49.01 -11.72
C ARG A 6 -19.29 48.17 -11.03
N LYS A 7 -19.64 47.57 -9.89
CA LYS A 7 -18.83 46.52 -9.26
C LYS A 7 -18.87 45.26 -10.12
N LEU A 8 -17.77 44.96 -10.80
CA LEU A 8 -17.54 43.65 -11.41
C LEU A 8 -17.23 42.66 -10.28
N LEU A 9 -18.12 41.70 -10.03
CA LEU A 9 -17.80 40.54 -9.22
C LEU A 9 -16.84 39.64 -10.03
N PRO A 10 -15.70 39.20 -9.46
CA PRO A 10 -14.91 38.15 -10.07
C PRO A 10 -15.68 36.84 -9.89
N VAL A 11 -16.20 36.30 -10.99
CA VAL A 11 -16.65 34.91 -11.03
C VAL A 11 -15.39 34.04 -10.99
N CYS A 12 -15.05 33.53 -9.82
CA CYS A 12 -14.07 32.47 -9.68
C CYS A 12 -14.63 31.21 -10.34
N LEU A 13 -14.35 31.02 -11.63
CA LEU A 13 -14.47 29.72 -12.28
C LEU A 13 -13.41 28.81 -11.65
N ALA A 14 -13.79 28.11 -10.58
CA ALA A 14 -13.02 26.96 -10.11
C ALA A 14 -13.10 25.91 -11.22
N ALA A 15 -12.07 25.86 -12.07
CA ALA A 15 -11.91 24.78 -13.03
C ALA A 15 -11.72 23.49 -12.23
N TRP A 16 -12.80 22.71 -12.10
CA TRP A 16 -12.73 21.33 -11.65
C TRP A 16 -12.00 20.54 -12.72
N LEU A 17 -10.67 20.52 -12.64
CA LEU A 17 -9.85 19.57 -13.38
C LEU A 17 -10.30 18.18 -12.91
N PRO A 18 -10.83 17.32 -13.80
CA PRO A 18 -11.20 15.97 -13.42
C PRO A 18 -9.93 15.29 -12.93
N ALA A 19 -9.88 14.95 -11.64
CA ALA A 19 -8.81 14.18 -11.05
C ALA A 19 -8.66 12.90 -11.87
N ALA A 20 -7.59 12.82 -12.67
CA ALA A 20 -7.29 11.63 -13.44
C ALA A 20 -7.26 10.47 -12.44
N ALA A 21 -8.18 9.52 -12.61
CA ALA A 21 -8.40 8.41 -11.71
C ALA A 21 -7.15 7.55 -11.61
N ALA A 22 -6.25 7.91 -10.70
CA ALA A 22 -4.99 7.23 -10.53
C ALA A 22 -5.25 5.91 -9.81
N TRP A 23 -4.72 4.84 -10.38
CA TRP A 23 -4.74 3.51 -9.78
C TRP A 23 -3.66 3.51 -8.71
N GLY A 24 -3.92 2.99 -7.52
CA GLY A 24 -2.91 3.15 -6.49
C GLY A 24 -3.12 2.38 -5.20
N CYS A 25 -2.09 2.33 -4.39
CA CYS A 25 -2.12 1.79 -3.05
C CYS A 25 -1.34 2.75 -2.16
N THR A 26 -1.66 2.78 -0.88
CA THR A 26 -0.84 3.44 0.14
C THR A 26 -0.22 2.35 0.99
N LEU A 27 1.10 2.32 1.06
CA LEU A 27 1.86 1.40 1.92
C LEU A 27 2.56 2.25 2.97
N PHE A 28 2.50 1.85 4.24
CA PHE A 28 3.18 2.58 5.30
C PHE A 28 3.43 1.73 6.53
N GLY A 29 4.39 2.14 7.35
CA GLY A 29 4.71 1.44 8.58
C GLY A 29 5.57 2.26 9.53
N ALA A 30 5.70 1.73 10.74
CA ALA A 30 6.53 2.26 11.81
C ALA A 30 7.35 1.11 12.43
N GLN A 31 8.53 1.44 12.94
CA GLN A 31 9.47 0.45 13.47
C GLN A 31 10.23 0.96 14.69
N GLY A 32 10.55 0.03 15.59
CA GLY A 32 11.46 0.25 16.71
C GLY A 32 10.82 1.12 17.78
N SER A 33 11.49 2.20 18.19
CA SER A 33 10.99 3.11 19.24
C SER A 33 9.74 3.89 18.83
N ARG A 34 9.35 3.82 17.55
CA ARG A 34 8.10 4.38 17.05
C ARG A 34 6.89 3.48 17.32
N VAL A 35 7.08 2.24 17.78
CA VAL A 35 5.99 1.28 18.05
C VAL A 35 5.96 0.94 19.53
N LEU A 36 4.76 0.92 20.13
CA LEU A 36 4.59 0.58 21.54
C LEU A 36 4.88 -0.91 21.73
N GLY A 37 5.83 -1.23 22.60
CA GLY A 37 6.33 -2.60 22.75
C GLY A 37 7.41 -3.01 21.74
N GLY A 38 7.80 -2.12 20.83
CA GLY A 38 8.77 -2.40 19.77
C GLY A 38 8.18 -3.22 18.62
N GLY A 39 9.04 -3.81 17.81
CA GLY A 39 8.62 -4.49 16.58
C GLY A 39 8.16 -3.51 15.49
N SER A 40 7.56 -4.08 14.44
CA SER A 40 7.07 -3.34 13.27
C SER A 40 5.55 -3.29 13.22
N LEU A 41 5.00 -2.14 12.82
CA LEU A 41 3.64 -2.03 12.29
C LEU A 41 3.71 -1.78 10.79
N LEU A 42 2.91 -2.50 10.01
CA LEU A 42 2.86 -2.37 8.55
C LEU A 42 1.42 -2.37 8.04
N VAL A 43 1.05 -1.42 7.17
CA VAL A 43 -0.30 -1.31 6.61
C VAL A 43 -0.26 -1.11 5.10
N LYS A 44 -1.25 -1.71 4.43
CA LYS A 44 -1.58 -1.50 3.02
C LYS A 44 -3.04 -1.09 2.86
N ASN A 45 -3.28 0.07 2.27
CA ASN A 45 -4.52 0.36 1.57
C ASN A 45 -4.41 -0.11 0.13
N ARG A 46 -5.31 -1.01 -0.26
CA ARG A 46 -5.42 -1.53 -1.60
C ARG A 46 -6.50 -0.77 -2.36
N ASP A 47 -6.10 0.17 -3.22
CA ASP A 47 -7.06 0.86 -4.08
C ASP A 47 -7.06 0.28 -5.48
N TRP A 48 -8.26 0.04 -5.99
CA TRP A 48 -8.47 -0.42 -7.35
C TRP A 48 -9.87 -0.06 -7.80
N ARG A 49 -10.17 -0.26 -9.08
CA ARG A 49 -11.57 -0.29 -9.52
C ARG A 49 -12.28 -1.42 -8.78
N PRO A 50 -13.59 -1.33 -8.52
CA PRO A 50 -14.32 -2.43 -7.90
C PRO A 50 -14.02 -3.77 -8.57
N GLU A 51 -13.55 -4.72 -7.78
CA GLU A 51 -13.15 -6.07 -8.18
C GLU A 51 -13.29 -7.00 -6.97
N TYR A 52 -13.25 -8.31 -7.19
CA TYR A 52 -13.34 -9.28 -6.11
C TYR A 52 -12.06 -9.30 -5.26
N GLN A 53 -12.22 -9.48 -3.95
CA GLN A 53 -11.13 -9.73 -2.99
C GLN A 53 -11.43 -10.94 -2.13
N GLU A 54 -10.40 -11.56 -1.59
CA GLU A 54 -10.53 -12.49 -0.47
C GLU A 54 -9.21 -12.63 0.29
N MET A 55 -9.32 -13.10 1.52
CA MET A 55 -8.17 -13.46 2.35
C MET A 55 -7.96 -14.97 2.29
N ARG A 56 -6.71 -15.41 2.15
CA ARG A 56 -6.36 -16.84 2.10
C ARG A 56 -5.20 -17.14 3.03
N LEU A 57 -5.33 -18.22 3.81
CA LEU A 57 -4.20 -18.91 4.43
C LEU A 57 -3.66 -19.94 3.44
N VAL A 58 -2.37 -19.88 3.12
CA VAL A 58 -1.75 -20.73 2.09
C VAL A 58 -0.46 -21.33 2.62
N GLN A 59 -0.24 -22.62 2.36
CA GLN A 59 1.04 -23.29 2.60
C GLN A 59 2.06 -22.88 1.53
N GLY A 60 3.12 -22.17 1.94
CA GLY A 60 4.31 -21.95 1.11
C GLY A 60 5.32 -23.10 1.23
N PRO A 61 6.47 -23.02 0.53
CA PRO A 61 7.51 -24.05 0.61
C PRO A 61 8.05 -24.30 2.01
N LEU A 62 8.22 -23.25 2.82
CA LEU A 62 8.71 -23.33 4.20
C LEU A 62 7.69 -22.79 5.20
N TYR A 63 7.01 -21.69 4.86
CA TYR A 63 6.11 -21.00 5.77
C TYR A 63 4.69 -20.92 5.21
N ARG A 64 3.71 -21.08 6.10
CA ARG A 64 2.33 -20.66 5.84
C ARG A 64 2.26 -19.14 5.83
N TYR A 65 1.42 -18.60 4.94
CA TYR A 65 1.17 -17.16 4.88
C TYR A 65 -0.30 -16.83 4.73
N TYR A 66 -0.70 -15.74 5.36
CA TYR A 66 -2.02 -15.14 5.23
C TYR A 66 -1.94 -13.94 4.30
N GLY A 67 -2.63 -14.02 3.16
CA GLY A 67 -2.50 -13.06 2.08
C GLY A 67 -3.83 -12.52 1.58
N ILE A 68 -3.80 -11.28 1.11
CA ILE A 68 -4.92 -10.67 0.38
C ILE A 68 -4.79 -10.95 -1.11
N TYR A 69 -5.83 -11.52 -1.68
CA TYR A 69 -5.97 -11.83 -3.09
C TYR A 69 -7.01 -10.92 -3.72
N GLY A 70 -6.79 -10.52 -4.97
CA GLY A 70 -7.77 -9.72 -5.72
C GLY A 70 -7.63 -9.87 -7.23
N GLY A 71 -8.75 -9.77 -7.92
CA GLY A 71 -8.84 -9.93 -9.37
C GLY A 71 -10.24 -10.24 -9.87
N ALA A 72 -10.32 -10.98 -10.97
CA ALA A 72 -11.58 -11.54 -11.44
C ALA A 72 -11.95 -12.76 -10.59
N GLU A 73 -13.25 -13.08 -10.53
CA GLU A 73 -13.79 -14.18 -9.72
C GLU A 73 -13.06 -15.52 -9.94
N ASN A 74 -12.74 -15.82 -11.20
CA ASN A 74 -12.04 -17.04 -11.61
C ASN A 74 -10.51 -16.88 -11.69
N HIS A 75 -9.97 -15.69 -11.45
CA HIS A 75 -8.54 -15.41 -11.58
C HIS A 75 -8.07 -14.34 -10.60
N MET A 76 -7.71 -14.81 -9.41
CA MET A 76 -7.25 -14.01 -8.28
C MET A 76 -5.71 -14.04 -8.17
N ALA A 77 -5.11 -12.88 -7.92
CA ALA A 77 -3.66 -12.75 -7.70
C ALA A 77 -3.36 -12.24 -6.30
N LEU A 78 -2.28 -12.74 -5.69
CA LEU A 78 -1.77 -12.27 -4.40
C LEU A 78 -1.29 -10.81 -4.51
N LYS A 79 -1.66 -9.98 -3.54
CA LYS A 79 -1.35 -8.53 -3.52
C LYS A 79 -0.47 -8.14 -2.32
N GLY A 80 -0.31 -9.06 -1.38
CA GLY A 80 0.57 -8.98 -0.23
C GLY A 80 0.06 -9.84 0.92
N GLY A 81 0.83 -9.94 2.00
CA GLY A 81 0.48 -10.76 3.15
C GLY A 81 1.54 -10.75 4.24
N VAL A 82 1.36 -11.64 5.21
CA VAL A 82 2.30 -11.93 6.30
C VAL A 82 2.43 -13.44 6.47
N ASN A 83 3.61 -13.94 6.83
CA ASN A 83 3.84 -15.35 7.11
C ASN A 83 4.03 -15.65 8.59
N GLU A 84 3.98 -16.95 8.94
CA GLU A 84 4.07 -17.40 10.34
C GLU A 84 5.44 -17.17 10.98
N ALA A 85 6.48 -16.92 10.17
CA ALA A 85 7.81 -16.55 10.64
C ALA A 85 7.95 -15.06 10.99
N GLY A 86 6.95 -14.23 10.66
CA GLY A 86 6.94 -12.81 10.98
C GLY A 86 7.45 -11.89 9.87
N LEU A 87 7.52 -12.36 8.62
CA LEU A 87 7.77 -11.51 7.45
C LEU A 87 6.44 -11.05 6.83
N ALA A 88 6.27 -9.74 6.69
CA ALA A 88 5.21 -9.13 5.90
C ALA A 88 5.73 -8.52 4.61
N VAL A 89 4.99 -8.71 3.51
CA VAL A 89 5.34 -8.17 2.18
C VAL A 89 4.08 -7.64 1.50
N PHE A 90 4.07 -6.35 1.22
CA PHE A 90 2.98 -5.67 0.52
C PHE A 90 3.45 -5.07 -0.80
N SER A 91 2.67 -5.23 -1.86
CA SER A 91 3.01 -4.67 -3.17
C SER A 91 2.17 -3.46 -3.54
N ALA A 92 2.73 -2.54 -4.33
CA ALA A 92 2.00 -1.49 -5.02
C ALA A 92 2.42 -1.43 -6.50
N SER A 93 1.48 -1.03 -7.36
CA SER A 93 1.76 -0.89 -8.80
C SER A 93 2.61 0.35 -9.07
N ALA A 94 3.58 0.23 -9.98
CA ALA A 94 4.30 1.34 -10.59
C ALA A 94 3.41 2.10 -11.60
N SER A 95 2.33 2.71 -11.13
CA SER A 95 1.36 3.39 -12.01
C SER A 95 1.85 4.75 -12.52
N SER A 96 2.98 5.24 -12.02
CA SER A 96 3.71 6.36 -12.62
C SER A 96 4.24 6.03 -14.02
N ILE A 97 4.37 4.75 -14.38
CA ILE A 97 4.64 4.30 -15.76
C ILE A 97 3.31 3.97 -16.47
N PRO A 98 3.06 4.47 -17.70
CA PRO A 98 1.93 4.06 -18.52
C PRO A 98 1.82 2.54 -18.64
N ARG A 99 0.60 2.00 -18.55
CA ARG A 99 0.37 0.54 -18.52
C ARG A 99 1.04 -0.18 -19.69
N LYS A 100 0.96 0.36 -20.91
CA LYS A 100 1.55 -0.25 -22.11
C LYS A 100 3.07 -0.35 -22.00
N GLU A 101 3.73 0.74 -21.59
CA GLU A 101 5.18 0.78 -21.40
C GLU A 101 5.62 -0.11 -20.24
N ARG A 102 4.91 -0.02 -19.11
CA ARG A 102 5.16 -0.88 -17.97
C ARG A 102 5.12 -2.34 -18.39
N LEU A 103 4.07 -2.78 -19.09
CA LEU A 103 3.94 -4.16 -19.56
C LEU A 103 5.06 -4.62 -20.52
N ALA A 104 5.82 -3.71 -21.14
CA ALA A 104 6.97 -4.04 -21.97
C ALA A 104 8.29 -4.20 -21.18
N MET A 105 8.34 -3.74 -19.93
CA MET A 105 9.58 -3.61 -19.11
C MET A 105 9.90 -4.85 -18.25
N GLY A 106 9.44 -6.04 -18.62
CA GLY A 106 9.88 -7.25 -17.93
C GLY A 106 8.97 -8.46 -18.10
N PRO A 107 9.43 -9.65 -17.69
CA PRO A 107 8.60 -10.84 -17.68
C PRO A 107 7.52 -10.71 -16.60
N TRP A 108 6.26 -10.64 -17.03
CA TRP A 108 5.10 -10.70 -16.14
C TRP A 108 4.81 -12.14 -15.76
N GLY A 109 4.53 -12.40 -14.48
CA GLY A 109 4.04 -13.71 -14.03
C GLY A 109 4.90 -14.43 -12.99
N LYS A 110 6.07 -13.90 -12.62
CA LYS A 110 6.84 -14.46 -11.50
C LYS A 110 6.14 -14.15 -10.18
N GLY A 111 5.87 -15.20 -9.41
CA GLY A 111 5.17 -15.15 -8.14
C GLY A 111 6.02 -14.63 -6.99
N ALA A 112 6.76 -13.52 -7.18
CA ALA A 112 7.71 -12.99 -6.20
C ALA A 112 7.11 -12.89 -4.79
N LEU A 113 5.87 -12.39 -4.67
CA LEU A 113 5.19 -12.35 -3.36
C LEU A 113 4.98 -13.74 -2.74
N LYS A 114 4.59 -14.74 -3.53
CA LYS A 114 4.39 -16.11 -3.04
C LYS A 114 5.72 -16.73 -2.61
N GLU A 115 6.78 -16.46 -3.36
CA GLU A 115 8.13 -16.95 -3.06
C GLU A 115 8.69 -16.33 -1.79
N LEU A 116 8.63 -14.99 -1.67
CA LEU A 116 9.09 -14.26 -0.50
C LEU A 116 8.32 -14.68 0.76
N LEU A 117 6.98 -14.66 0.72
CA LEU A 117 6.15 -15.04 1.87
C LEU A 117 6.25 -16.54 2.20
N GLY A 118 6.46 -17.39 1.19
CA GLY A 118 6.52 -18.83 1.39
C GLY A 118 7.90 -19.36 1.82
N SER A 119 8.97 -18.59 1.61
CA SER A 119 10.35 -19.10 1.76
C SER A 119 11.30 -18.22 2.58
N CYS A 120 10.91 -17.00 2.98
CA CYS A 120 11.77 -16.10 3.76
C CYS A 120 11.13 -15.78 5.12
N ALA A 121 11.93 -15.68 6.17
CA ALA A 121 11.49 -15.30 7.52
C ALA A 121 11.75 -13.82 7.86
N THR A 122 12.71 -13.20 7.18
CA THR A 122 13.17 -11.83 7.49
C THR A 122 13.26 -10.96 6.23
N VAL A 123 13.31 -9.65 6.44
CA VAL A 123 13.57 -8.65 5.41
C VAL A 123 14.94 -8.87 4.79
N GLU A 124 15.95 -9.19 5.61
CA GLU A 124 17.29 -9.52 5.13
C GLU A 124 17.28 -10.71 4.17
N GLU A 125 16.63 -11.82 4.54
CA GLU A 125 16.50 -13.01 3.68
C GLU A 125 15.76 -12.67 2.39
N ALA A 126 14.66 -11.91 2.48
CA ALA A 126 13.88 -11.48 1.33
C ALA A 126 14.70 -10.64 0.34
N LEU A 127 15.53 -9.72 0.83
CA LEU A 127 16.41 -8.90 0.00
C LEU A 127 17.57 -9.72 -0.60
N ALA A 128 18.06 -10.75 0.12
CA ALA A 128 19.12 -11.63 -0.36
C ALA A 128 18.69 -12.56 -1.51
N ARG A 129 17.38 -12.76 -1.74
CA ARG A 129 16.87 -13.55 -2.89
C ARG A 129 17.16 -12.91 -4.24
N GLY A 130 17.57 -11.64 -4.27
CA GLY A 130 17.94 -10.93 -5.48
C GLY A 130 16.79 -10.14 -6.12
N THR A 131 16.99 -9.74 -7.37
CA THR A 131 16.21 -8.65 -8.00
C THR A 131 15.17 -9.13 -9.00
N ASP A 132 15.02 -10.45 -9.18
CA ASP A 132 14.08 -11.07 -10.11
C ASP A 132 12.64 -11.02 -9.59
N LEU A 133 12.10 -9.81 -9.50
CA LEU A 133 10.82 -9.53 -8.87
C LEU A 133 9.67 -9.43 -9.87
N GLY A 134 9.93 -9.66 -11.17
CA GLY A 134 8.94 -9.71 -12.24
C GLY A 134 8.43 -8.33 -12.67
N GLY A 135 9.37 -7.43 -12.99
CA GLY A 135 9.13 -6.12 -13.61
C GLY A 135 8.70 -5.00 -12.66
N PRO A 136 8.43 -3.79 -13.20
CA PRO A 136 8.22 -2.58 -12.40
C PRO A 136 7.08 -2.67 -11.38
N LYS A 137 7.43 -2.49 -10.10
CA LYS A 137 6.52 -2.46 -8.95
C LYS A 137 7.22 -1.89 -7.71
N PHE A 138 6.46 -1.73 -6.65
CA PHE A 138 6.96 -1.37 -5.34
C PHE A 138 6.63 -2.46 -4.34
N LEU A 139 7.56 -2.78 -3.47
CA LEU A 139 7.35 -3.63 -2.31
C LEU A 139 7.61 -2.81 -1.04
N LEU A 140 6.80 -3.01 0.00
CA LEU A 140 7.11 -2.62 1.37
C LEU A 140 7.13 -3.90 2.20
N LEU A 141 8.28 -4.17 2.80
CA LEU A 141 8.59 -5.34 3.59
C LEU A 141 8.77 -4.92 5.05
N ALA A 142 8.45 -5.83 5.95
CA ALA A 142 8.70 -5.65 7.37
C ALA A 142 8.95 -7.02 8.03
N ASP A 143 9.85 -7.04 9.01
CA ASP A 143 9.93 -8.05 10.06
C ASP A 143 9.96 -7.34 11.42
N ALA A 144 10.15 -8.05 12.53
CA ALA A 144 10.19 -7.42 13.86
C ALA A 144 11.39 -6.44 14.05
N SER A 145 12.41 -6.50 13.20
CA SER A 145 13.68 -5.78 13.33
C SER A 145 13.82 -4.58 12.38
N GLU A 146 13.10 -4.58 11.24
CA GLU A 146 13.19 -3.49 10.27
C GLU A 146 12.00 -3.38 9.31
N LEU A 147 11.92 -2.22 8.65
CA LEU A 147 11.12 -2.00 7.45
C LEU A 147 12.07 -1.79 6.26
N ALA A 148 11.63 -2.21 5.08
CA ALA A 148 12.28 -1.84 3.84
C ALA A 148 11.26 -1.59 2.73
N TRP A 149 11.44 -0.54 1.93
CA TRP A 149 10.81 -0.53 0.61
C TRP A 149 11.83 -0.92 -0.46
N VAL A 150 11.31 -1.58 -1.50
CA VAL A 150 12.03 -1.94 -2.72
C VAL A 150 11.28 -1.33 -3.90
N GLU A 151 11.95 -0.43 -4.61
CA GLU A 151 11.50 0.04 -5.92
C GLU A 151 12.10 -0.86 -6.99
N VAL A 152 11.25 -1.49 -7.80
CA VAL A 152 11.68 -2.28 -8.95
C VAL A 152 11.52 -1.43 -10.19
N GLY A 153 12.64 -1.16 -10.85
CA GLY A 153 12.73 -0.43 -12.10
C GLY A 153 12.56 -1.34 -13.31
N ASP A 154 13.10 -0.87 -14.43
CA ASP A 154 13.23 -1.63 -15.67
C ASP A 154 14.48 -2.53 -15.60
N HIS A 155 14.48 -3.64 -16.35
CA HIS A 155 15.59 -4.63 -16.39
C HIS A 155 16.03 -5.14 -15.01
N ASP A 156 15.07 -5.45 -14.12
CA ASP A 156 15.31 -5.98 -12.76
C ASP A 156 16.26 -5.12 -11.91
N GLN A 157 16.39 -3.82 -12.22
CA GLN A 157 17.07 -2.87 -11.35
C GLN A 157 16.24 -2.65 -10.10
N VAL A 158 16.88 -2.59 -8.94
CA VAL A 158 16.20 -2.28 -7.67
C VAL A 158 16.90 -1.16 -6.92
N ALA A 159 16.11 -0.35 -6.24
CA ALA A 159 16.55 0.59 -5.23
C ALA A 159 15.89 0.20 -3.91
N VAL A 160 16.64 0.25 -2.82
CA VAL A 160 16.19 -0.23 -1.51
C VAL A 160 16.44 0.86 -0.47
N ARG A 161 15.45 1.12 0.38
CA ARG A 161 15.62 1.92 1.60
C ARG A 161 15.18 1.10 2.80
N ARG A 162 16.05 0.99 3.79
CA ARG A 162 15.83 0.25 5.04
C ARG A 162 15.76 1.22 6.22
N VAL A 163 14.94 0.91 7.21
CA VAL A 163 14.94 1.58 8.52
C VAL A 163 14.75 0.54 9.63
N SER A 164 15.63 0.58 10.64
CA SER A 164 15.51 -0.22 11.86
C SER A 164 14.92 0.56 13.04
N ASN A 165 14.72 1.88 12.88
CA ASN A 165 13.98 2.72 13.80
C ASN A 165 13.42 3.94 13.05
N GLY A 166 12.11 4.13 13.05
CA GLY A 166 11.48 5.22 12.29
C GLY A 166 10.21 4.80 11.59
N THR A 167 9.91 5.46 10.47
CA THR A 167 8.74 5.18 9.64
C THR A 167 9.16 5.08 8.17
N LEU A 168 8.38 4.36 7.38
CA LEU A 168 8.46 4.37 5.93
C LEU A 168 7.05 4.45 5.35
N SER A 169 6.94 5.10 4.20
CA SER A 169 5.74 5.04 3.38
C SER A 169 6.10 4.97 1.90
N HIS A 170 5.15 4.50 1.11
CA HIS A 170 5.26 4.44 -0.33
C HIS A 170 3.86 4.49 -0.96
N THR A 171 3.73 5.14 -2.12
CA THR A 171 2.51 5.03 -2.93
C THR A 171 2.81 4.44 -4.31
N ASN A 172 2.61 5.18 -5.39
CA ASN A 172 2.62 4.62 -6.75
C ASN A 172 3.51 5.39 -7.73
N PHE A 173 4.54 6.04 -7.20
CA PHE A 173 5.59 6.70 -7.96
C PHE A 173 6.94 6.41 -7.30
N TYR A 174 8.02 6.49 -8.06
CA TYR A 174 9.38 6.26 -7.59
C TYR A 174 9.84 7.44 -6.72
N LEU A 175 10.37 7.15 -5.54
CA LEU A 175 10.99 8.06 -4.59
C LEU A 175 12.52 8.09 -4.76
N SER A 176 13.14 6.98 -5.16
CA SER A 176 14.60 6.94 -5.34
C SER A 176 15.05 7.93 -6.41
N PRO A 177 16.20 8.63 -6.21
CA PRO A 177 16.77 9.50 -7.23
C PRO A 177 17.04 8.77 -8.56
N GLU A 178 17.50 7.53 -8.48
CA GLU A 178 17.89 6.68 -9.61
C GLU A 178 16.71 6.33 -10.54
N PHE A 179 15.49 6.24 -9.99
CA PHE A 179 14.30 5.90 -10.75
C PHE A 179 13.34 7.07 -10.99
N GLN A 180 13.73 8.31 -10.69
CA GLN A 180 12.90 9.48 -11.01
C GLN A 180 12.52 9.56 -12.49
N ARG A 181 13.41 9.10 -13.40
CA ARG A 181 13.14 9.01 -14.84
C ARG A 181 11.95 8.11 -15.21
N LEU A 182 11.55 7.20 -14.32
CA LEU A 182 10.42 6.28 -14.52
C LEU A 182 9.08 6.89 -14.06
N ASN A 183 9.08 8.11 -13.51
CA ASN A 183 7.86 8.84 -13.16
C ASN A 183 7.24 9.56 -14.36
N LEU A 184 6.83 8.78 -15.37
CA LEU A 184 6.33 9.27 -16.66
C LEU A 184 4.90 9.86 -16.59
N LYS A 185 4.20 9.64 -15.47
CA LYS A 185 2.90 10.23 -15.14
C LYS A 185 2.98 10.97 -13.82
N GLU A 186 2.29 12.10 -13.75
CA GLU A 186 2.25 12.95 -12.56
C GLU A 186 1.68 12.21 -11.35
N GLY A 187 0.56 11.48 -11.50
CA GLY A 187 -0.01 10.68 -10.42
C GLY A 187 -0.52 11.49 -9.23
N VAL A 188 -1.38 12.50 -9.47
CA VAL A 188 -1.91 13.44 -8.46
C VAL A 188 -2.32 12.74 -7.15
N SER A 189 -3.28 11.81 -7.19
CA SER A 189 -3.72 11.08 -5.98
C SER A 189 -2.57 10.34 -5.27
N ALA A 190 -1.60 9.78 -6.00
CA ALA A 190 -0.47 9.10 -5.38
C ALA A 190 0.43 10.07 -4.59
N ARG A 191 0.61 11.30 -5.09
CA ARG A 191 1.37 12.34 -4.39
C ARG A 191 0.62 12.91 -3.19
N HIS A 192 -0.69 13.16 -3.33
CA HIS A 192 -1.53 13.61 -2.23
C HIS A 192 -1.56 12.58 -1.09
N ARG A 193 -1.81 11.30 -1.39
CA ARG A 193 -1.77 10.23 -0.39
C ARG A 193 -0.40 10.07 0.25
N TYR A 194 0.68 10.18 -0.53
CA TYR A 194 2.05 10.10 -0.01
C TYR A 194 2.33 11.24 0.99
N ARG A 195 2.04 12.48 0.61
CA ARG A 195 2.17 13.64 1.51
C ARG A 195 1.32 13.43 2.77
N ARG A 196 0.06 13.04 2.62
CA ARG A 196 -0.87 12.87 3.73
C ARG A 196 -0.40 11.81 4.72
N ILE A 197 0.09 10.66 4.25
CA ILE A 197 0.58 9.61 5.14
C ILE A 197 1.89 10.02 5.82
N GLU A 198 2.79 10.72 5.14
CA GLU A 198 4.00 11.26 5.75
C GLU A 198 3.66 12.28 6.85
N GLU A 199 2.67 13.15 6.65
CA GLU A 199 2.18 14.09 7.68
C GLU A 199 1.62 13.36 8.91
N LEU A 200 0.81 12.31 8.71
CA LEU A 200 0.25 11.50 9.80
C LEU A 200 1.35 10.78 10.58
N LEU A 201 2.32 10.19 9.88
CA LEU A 201 3.46 9.49 10.47
C LEU A 201 4.49 10.42 11.15
N ALA A 202 4.53 11.70 10.75
CA ALA A 202 5.36 12.72 11.37
C ALA A 202 4.72 13.34 12.63
N SER A 203 3.45 13.04 12.92
CA SER A 203 2.77 13.55 14.11
C SER A 203 3.48 13.08 15.39
N GLN A 204 3.43 13.89 16.46
CA GLN A 204 4.14 13.62 17.71
C GLN A 204 3.51 12.52 18.58
N GLN A 205 2.47 11.84 18.11
CA GLN A 205 1.75 10.79 18.85
C GLN A 205 2.47 9.44 18.76
N THR A 206 3.73 9.39 19.20
CA THR A 206 4.52 8.15 19.28
C THR A 206 4.85 7.81 20.73
N PRO A 207 4.99 6.53 21.11
CA PRO A 207 4.96 5.34 20.24
C PRO A 207 3.56 4.97 19.74
N TYR A 208 3.47 4.46 18.51
CA TYR A 208 2.25 4.03 17.85
C TYR A 208 1.80 2.64 18.31
N VAL A 209 0.49 2.43 18.38
CA VAL A 209 -0.16 1.11 18.42
C VAL A 209 -0.81 0.80 17.06
N LEU A 210 -1.22 -0.46 16.84
CA LEU A 210 -1.85 -0.87 15.58
C LEU A 210 -3.09 -0.02 15.26
N GLU A 211 -3.87 0.34 16.28
CA GLU A 211 -5.07 1.19 16.16
C GLU A 211 -4.76 2.56 15.57
N ASP A 212 -3.59 3.14 15.82
CA ASP A 212 -3.20 4.43 15.25
C ASP A 212 -3.05 4.33 13.73
N LEU A 213 -2.36 3.29 13.25
CA LEU A 213 -2.18 3.05 11.82
C LEU A 213 -3.47 2.57 11.14
N ILE A 214 -4.35 1.86 11.86
CA ILE A 214 -5.72 1.57 11.40
C ILE A 214 -6.46 2.90 11.16
N ARG A 215 -6.40 3.86 12.09
CA ARG A 215 -7.03 5.18 11.88
C ARG A 215 -6.42 5.90 10.67
N PHE A 216 -5.10 5.86 10.49
CA PHE A 216 -4.45 6.48 9.31
C PHE A 216 -4.90 5.83 8.00
N SER A 217 -5.08 4.50 7.98
CA SER A 217 -5.60 3.77 6.81
C SER A 217 -7.02 4.19 6.43
N GLN A 218 -7.78 4.78 7.35
CA GLN A 218 -9.16 5.21 7.18
C GLN A 218 -9.29 6.73 6.95
N ASP A 219 -8.17 7.46 6.77
CA ASP A 219 -8.17 8.90 6.56
C ASP A 219 -8.88 9.28 5.23
N LYS A 220 -9.88 10.16 5.34
CA LYS A 220 -10.75 10.65 4.26
C LYS A 220 -10.58 12.14 3.99
N ALA A 221 -9.48 12.75 4.45
CA ALA A 221 -9.33 14.20 4.49
C ALA A 221 -9.25 14.86 3.11
N GLU A 222 -8.80 14.13 2.10
CA GLU A 222 -8.52 14.63 0.75
C GLU A 222 -9.61 14.24 -0.27
N GLY A 223 -10.85 14.10 0.20
CA GLY A 223 -12.01 13.81 -0.66
C GLY A 223 -12.03 12.38 -1.23
N PRO A 224 -12.93 12.07 -2.18
CA PRO A 224 -13.21 10.69 -2.58
C PRO A 224 -12.05 10.02 -3.34
N ASP A 225 -11.21 10.77 -4.06
CA ASP A 225 -10.20 10.22 -4.97
C ASP A 225 -8.75 10.36 -4.48
N ASN A 226 -8.46 11.33 -3.61
CA ASN A 226 -7.09 11.64 -3.17
C ASN A 226 -6.83 11.25 -1.70
N SER A 227 -7.85 10.83 -0.96
CA SER A 227 -7.71 10.33 0.41
C SER A 227 -6.97 8.99 0.48
N ILE A 228 -6.45 8.64 1.66
CA ILE A 228 -5.87 7.32 1.91
C ILE A 228 -6.98 6.25 1.83
N TRP A 229 -8.12 6.48 2.47
CA TRP A 229 -9.34 5.72 2.26
C TRP A 229 -10.19 6.37 1.16
N ARG A 230 -10.07 5.82 -0.04
CA ARG A 230 -10.74 6.33 -1.23
C ARG A 230 -12.16 5.79 -1.32
N LEU A 231 -13.11 6.71 -1.36
CA LEU A 231 -14.49 6.36 -1.67
C LEU A 231 -14.68 6.18 -3.19
N GLY A 232 -13.94 6.92 -4.02
CA GLY A 232 -14.13 6.97 -5.46
C GLY A 232 -15.26 7.94 -5.84
N SER A 233 -15.00 8.85 -6.77
CA SER A 233 -16.02 9.79 -7.28
C SER A 233 -16.96 9.19 -8.33
N ARG A 234 -16.66 7.98 -8.81
CA ARG A 234 -17.44 7.26 -9.82
C ARG A 234 -17.64 5.79 -9.43
N PRO A 235 -18.78 5.17 -9.78
CA PRO A 235 -19.05 3.77 -9.45
C PRO A 235 -18.01 2.77 -9.98
N ASP A 236 -17.42 3.03 -11.15
CA ASP A 236 -16.39 2.19 -11.78
C ASP A 236 -14.96 2.71 -11.52
N GLY A 237 -14.84 3.79 -10.74
CA GLY A 237 -13.60 4.46 -10.43
C GLY A 237 -12.77 3.73 -9.37
N PRO A 238 -11.50 4.12 -9.17
CA PRO A 238 -10.69 3.51 -8.14
C PRO A 238 -11.13 3.95 -6.75
N GLN A 239 -11.21 2.99 -5.85
CA GLN A 239 -11.64 3.12 -4.46
C GLN A 239 -10.83 2.14 -3.60
N THR A 240 -10.77 2.37 -2.29
CA THR A 240 -10.12 1.43 -1.38
C THR A 240 -10.99 0.19 -1.23
N LEU A 241 -10.46 -0.97 -1.63
CA LEU A 241 -11.14 -2.25 -1.52
C LEU A 241 -10.75 -3.01 -0.26
N ALA A 242 -9.57 -2.73 0.28
CA ALA A 242 -9.17 -3.27 1.56
C ALA A 242 -8.12 -2.39 2.25
N ALA A 243 -8.12 -2.44 3.59
CA ALA A 243 -6.98 -2.09 4.43
C ALA A 243 -6.50 -3.37 5.13
N PHE A 244 -5.22 -3.69 5.01
CA PHE A 244 -4.59 -4.83 5.67
C PHE A 244 -3.44 -4.30 6.52
N GLY A 245 -3.61 -4.35 7.85
CA GLY A 245 -2.60 -4.01 8.84
C GLY A 245 -2.00 -5.24 9.50
N VAL A 246 -0.73 -5.15 9.88
CA VAL A 246 0.05 -6.21 10.52
C VAL A 246 0.86 -5.60 11.66
N TRP A 247 0.90 -6.30 12.78
CA TRP A 247 1.84 -6.04 13.87
C TRP A 247 2.78 -7.24 14.01
N LEU A 248 4.08 -6.97 13.82
CA LEU A 248 5.17 -7.94 13.88
C LEU A 248 5.91 -7.77 15.20
N HIS A 249 5.59 -8.64 16.15
CA HIS A 249 6.17 -8.62 17.49
C HIS A 249 7.57 -9.23 17.51
N PRO A 250 8.50 -8.72 18.35
CA PRO A 250 9.74 -9.43 18.62
C PRO A 250 9.47 -10.80 19.25
N GLY A 251 9.83 -11.88 18.55
CA GLY A 251 9.77 -13.25 19.08
C GLY A 251 8.37 -13.84 19.24
N ALA A 252 7.33 -13.23 18.68
CA ALA A 252 5.96 -13.76 18.70
C ALA A 252 5.30 -13.70 17.32
N ARG A 253 4.25 -14.51 17.14
CA ARG A 253 3.48 -14.57 15.89
C ARG A 253 2.78 -13.24 15.60
N PRO A 254 2.59 -12.88 14.32
CA PRO A 254 2.07 -11.57 13.97
C PRO A 254 0.57 -11.45 14.21
N HIS A 255 0.12 -10.26 14.57
CA HIS A 255 -1.31 -9.93 14.61
C HIS A 255 -1.70 -9.23 13.32
N VAL A 256 -2.96 -9.37 12.91
CA VAL A 256 -3.48 -8.72 11.71
C VAL A 256 -4.80 -8.01 11.95
N PHE A 257 -4.98 -6.94 11.19
CA PHE A 257 -6.24 -6.25 11.00
C PHE A 257 -6.62 -6.28 9.53
N VAL A 258 -7.87 -6.60 9.22
CA VAL A 258 -8.39 -6.57 7.86
C VAL A 258 -9.70 -5.81 7.86
N LYS A 259 -9.80 -4.83 6.96
CA LYS A 259 -11.06 -4.24 6.50
C LYS A 259 -11.18 -4.49 5.01
N ILE A 260 -12.22 -5.15 4.54
CA ILE A 260 -12.27 -5.69 3.17
C ILE A 260 -13.66 -5.60 2.54
N ARG A 261 -13.68 -5.34 1.23
CA ARG A 261 -14.83 -5.49 0.34
C ARG A 261 -14.61 -6.73 -0.50
N TYR A 262 -15.50 -7.72 -0.40
CA TYR A 262 -15.33 -8.98 -1.10
C TYR A 262 -15.71 -8.90 -2.58
N SER A 263 -16.71 -8.09 -2.91
CA SER A 263 -17.27 -8.01 -4.27
C SER A 263 -17.25 -6.57 -4.83
N PRO A 264 -17.28 -6.41 -6.17
CA PRO A 264 -17.36 -5.09 -6.82
C PRO A 264 -18.47 -4.17 -6.30
N GLY A 265 -19.59 -4.73 -5.84
CA GLY A 265 -20.74 -3.97 -5.33
C GLY A 265 -20.67 -3.58 -3.86
N ASP A 266 -19.62 -3.93 -3.13
CA ASP A 266 -19.58 -3.83 -1.66
C ASP A 266 -19.07 -2.48 -1.15
N GLN A 267 -19.16 -1.43 -1.95
CA GLN A 267 -18.84 -0.09 -1.49
C GLN A 267 -19.74 0.29 -0.30
N GLY A 268 -19.14 0.62 0.85
CA GLY A 268 -19.85 0.91 2.10
C GLY A 268 -20.39 -0.34 2.81
N ARG A 269 -20.01 -1.54 2.38
CA ARG A 269 -20.33 -2.83 2.99
C ARG A 269 -19.04 -3.60 3.22
N GLU A 270 -18.16 -3.01 4.03
CA GLU A 270 -16.89 -3.62 4.42
C GLU A 270 -17.09 -4.56 5.62
N ASP A 271 -16.47 -5.74 5.56
CA ASP A 271 -16.22 -6.55 6.76
C ASP A 271 -14.93 -6.09 7.41
N GLU A 272 -14.89 -6.13 8.74
CA GLU A 272 -13.76 -5.67 9.55
C GLU A 272 -13.49 -6.67 10.68
N TYR A 273 -12.25 -7.14 10.79
CA TYR A 273 -11.85 -8.10 11.81
C TYR A 273 -10.36 -8.01 12.15
N GLN A 274 -10.01 -8.58 13.30
CA GLN A 274 -8.63 -8.76 13.75
C GLN A 274 -8.39 -10.23 14.13
N LEU A 275 -7.19 -10.71 13.88
CA LEU A 275 -6.74 -12.03 14.31
C LEU A 275 -5.39 -11.87 15.02
N ASP A 276 -5.27 -12.47 16.20
CA ASP A 276 -3.96 -12.63 16.84
C ASP A 276 -3.17 -13.77 16.17
N GLY A 277 -1.92 -13.95 16.60
CA GLY A 277 -1.01 -14.92 15.97
C GLY A 277 -1.47 -16.37 16.07
N GLU A 278 -2.17 -16.75 17.15
CA GLU A 278 -2.65 -18.12 17.36
C GLU A 278 -3.86 -18.43 16.48
N HIS A 279 -4.79 -17.46 16.34
CA HIS A 279 -5.94 -17.62 15.47
C HIS A 279 -5.59 -17.46 13.98
N LEU A 280 -4.55 -16.69 13.66
CA LEU A 280 -4.08 -16.50 12.29
C LEU A 280 -3.35 -17.74 11.74
N PHE A 281 -2.54 -18.37 12.59
CA PHE A 281 -1.72 -19.53 12.25
C PHE A 281 -1.96 -20.70 13.24
N PRO A 282 -3.15 -21.32 13.19
CA PRO A 282 -3.52 -22.40 14.11
C PRO A 282 -2.66 -23.65 13.95
#